data_AF-A0AAW8DJ74-F1
#
_entry.id   AF-A0AAW8DJ74-F1
#
_cell.length_a   1.000
_cell.length_b   1.000
_cell.length_c   1.000
_cell.angle_alpha   90.00
_cell.angle_beta   90.00
_cell.angle_gamma   90.00
#
_symmetry.space_group_name_H-M   'P 1'
#
loop_
_entity.id
_entity.type
_entity.pdbx_description
1 polymer ?
#
loop_
_entity_poly.entity_id
_entity_poly.type
_entity_poly.pdbx_seq_one_letter_code
_entity_poly.pdbx_strand_id
1 'polypeptide(L)' 'MFTREDLINALFHPTDQPGVIDTYVHHLRRKISKTVIRTVHGLGYQIGDPHD' A
#
# COMPACT_ATOMS: atom_id res chain seq x y z
N MET A 1 -1.58 -6.12 -9.10
CA MET A 1 -0.38 -5.73 -8.33
C MET A 1 -0.08 -4.29 -8.70
N PHE A 2 0.28 -3.44 -7.74
CA PHE A 2 0.59 -2.04 -7.98
C PHE A 2 2.01 -1.74 -7.49
N THR A 3 2.79 -1.02 -8.29
CA THR A 3 4.10 -0.56 -7.84
C THR A 3 3.96 0.60 -6.86
N ARG A 4 5.01 0.90 -6.10
CA ARG A 4 4.99 2.08 -5.23
C ARG A 4 4.84 3.38 -6.04
N GLU A 5 5.48 3.46 -7.21
CA GLU A 5 5.40 4.62 -8.11
C GLU A 5 3.99 4.82 -8.66
N ASP A 6 3.32 3.74 -9.10
CA ASP A 6 1.93 3.82 -9.59
C ASP A 6 0.99 4.40 -8.52
N LEU A 7 1.14 3.92 -7.28
CA LEU A 7 0.31 4.37 -6.17
C LEU A 7 0.59 5.81 -5.79
N ILE A 8 1.86 6.23 -5.81
CA ILE A 8 2.24 7.63 -5.57
C ILE A 8 1.63 8.53 -6.65
N ASN A 9 1.82 8.20 -7.92
CA ASN A 9 1.32 9.01 -9.03
C ASN A 9 -0.21 9.11 -9.07
N ALA A 10 -0.92 8.06 -8.66
CA ALA A 10 -2.38 8.03 -8.69
C ALA A 10 -3.05 8.67 -7.46
N LEU A 11 -2.40 8.65 -6.30
CA LEU A 11 -3.04 9.00 -5.02
C LEU A 11 -2.43 10.22 -4.32
N PHE A 12 -1.23 10.64 -4.69
CA PHE A 12 -0.48 11.67 -3.98
C PHE A 12 -0.24 12.90 -4.84
N HIS A 13 -0.23 14.05 -4.18
CA HIS A 13 0.23 15.29 -4.77
C HIS A 13 1.77 15.34 -4.79
N PRO A 14 2.39 16.11 -5.70
CA PRO A 14 3.85 16.26 -5.77
C PRO A 14 4.51 16.74 -4.46
N THR A 15 3.73 17.33 -3.56
CA THR A 15 4.16 17.83 -2.25
C THR A 15 4.12 16.79 -1.15
N ASP A 16 3.49 15.64 -1.39
CA ASP A 16 3.38 14.59 -0.39
C ASP A 16 4.68 13.80 -0.27
N GLN A 17 4.99 13.34 0.94
CA GLN A 17 6.18 12.52 1.15
C GLN A 17 5.97 11.11 0.59
N PRO A 18 6.90 10.59 -0.24
CA PRO A 18 6.79 9.25 -0.83
C PRO A 18 6.59 8.11 0.19
N GLY A 19 7.08 8.28 1.42
CA GLY A 19 6.94 7.29 2.50
C GLY A 19 5.52 7.16 3.08
N VAL A 20 4.61 8.07 2.77
CA VAL A 20 3.26 8.09 3.35
C VAL A 20 2.42 6.88 2.90
N ILE A 21 2.71 6.32 1.73
CA ILE A 21 2.04 5.10 1.25
C ILE A 21 2.18 3.93 2.23
N ASP A 22 3.34 3.78 2.87
CA ASP A 22 3.60 2.72 3.83
C ASP A 22 2.75 2.91 5.11
N THR A 23 2.54 4.18 5.51
CA THR A 23 1.64 4.55 6.62
C THR A 23 0.19 4.20 6.30
N TYR A 24 -0.29 4.48 5.08
CA TYR A 24 -1.64 4.09 4.67
C TYR A 24 -1.82 2.57 4.62
N VAL A 25 -0.85 1.84 4.07
CA VAL A 25 -0.88 0.37 4.07
C VAL A 25 -0.92 -0.17 5.50
N HIS A 26 -0.12 0.39 6.40
CA HIS A 26 -0.14 0.05 7.81
C HIS A 26 -1.53 0.28 8.43
N HIS A 27 -2.15 1.43 8.19
CA HIS A 27 -3.49 1.73 8.70
C HIS A 27 -4.57 0.82 8.12
N LEU A 28 -4.53 0.54 6.82
CA LEU A 28 -5.48 -0.37 6.16
C LEU A 28 -5.41 -1.78 6.74
N ARG A 29 -4.20 -2.30 6.95
CA ARG A 29 -3.99 -3.61 7.60
C ARG A 29 -4.54 -3.67 9.02
N ARG A 30 -4.42 -2.56 9.77
CA ARG A 30 -4.96 -2.45 11.13
C ARG A 30 -6.49 -2.33 11.13
N LYS A 31 -7.07 -1.63 10.14
CA LYS A 31 -8.50 -1.32 10.08
C LYS A 31 -9.35 -2.45 9.50
N ILE A 32 -8.80 -3.25 8.60
CA ILE A 32 -9.54 -4.31 7.88
C ILE A 32 -9.01 -5.69 8.28
N SER A 33 -7.81 -6.04 7.82
CA SER A 33 -7.12 -7.29 8.16
C SER A 33 -5.65 -7.18 7.74
N LYS A 34 -4.74 -7.87 8.44
CA LYS A 34 -3.30 -7.85 8.10
C LYS A 34 -3.00 -8.46 6.72
N THR A 35 -3.86 -9.35 6.23
CA THR A 35 -3.69 -10.10 4.98
C THR A 35 -4.26 -9.40 3.75
N VAL A 36 -5.10 -8.37 3.94
CA VAL A 36 -5.75 -7.63 2.84
C VAL A 36 -4.76 -6.93 1.90
N ILE A 37 -3.55 -6.60 2.36
CA ILE A 37 -2.47 -6.06 1.54
C ILE A 37 -1.23 -6.90 1.77
N ARG A 38 -0.66 -7.45 0.70
CA ARG A 38 0.62 -8.17 0.70
C ARG A 38 1.73 -7.25 0.19
N THR A 39 2.86 -7.25 0.88
CA THR A 39 4.08 -6.56 0.43
C THR A 39 4.83 -7.48 -0.52
N VAL A 40 5.15 -6.98 -1.72
CA VAL A 40 6.06 -7.64 -2.66
C VAL A 40 7.37 -6.86 -2.60
N HIS A 41 8.38 -7.47 -1.96
CA HIS A 41 9.65 -6.79 -1.67
C HIS A 41 10.30 -6.25 -2.95
N GLY A 42 10.74 -4.99 -2.91
CA GLY A 42 11.35 -4.30 -4.05
C GLY A 42 10.39 -3.87 -5.17
N LEU A 43 9.10 -4.23 -5.10
CA LEU A 43 8.14 -3.95 -6.18
C LEU A 43 6.97 -3.07 -5.72
N GLY A 44 6.31 -3.41 -4.60
CA GLY A 44 5.16 -2.65 -4.11
C GLY A 44 4.14 -3.52 -3.37
N TYR A 45 2.88 -3.35 -3.74
CA TYR A 45 1.75 -3.88 -2.99
C TYR A 45 0.78 -4.67 -3.88
N GLN A 46 0.24 -5.74 -3.32
CA GLN A 46 -0.80 -6.56 -3.93
C GLN A 46 -1.97 -6.69 -2.97
N ILE A 47 -3.20 -6.68 -3.50
CA ILE A 47 -4.39 -7.03 -2.72
C ILE A 47 -4.33 -8.53 -2.41
N GLY A 48 -4.39 -8.85 -1.12
CA GLY A 48 -4.53 -10.22 -0.64
C GLY A 48 -5.98 -10.52 -0.27
N ASP A 49 -6.21 -11.70 0.28
CA ASP A 49 -7.52 -12.09 0.81
C ASP A 49 -7.61 -11.69 2.29
N PRO A 50 -8.64 -10.94 2.73
CA PRO A 50 -8.82 -10.60 4.13
C PRO A 50 -9.14 -11.82 5.03
N HIS A 51 -9.52 -12.97 4.46
CA HIS A 51 -9.94 -14.19 5.17
C HIS A 51 -8.87 -15.28 5.29
N ASP A 52 -7.71 -15.12 4.67
CA ASP A 52 -6.56 -16.02 4.82
C ASP A 52 -5.83 -15.81 6.16
#